data_AF-A0A957LKW8-F1
#
_entry.id   AF-A0A957LKW8-F1
#
_cell.length_a   1.000
_cell.length_b   1.000
_cell.length_c   1.000
_cell.angle_alpha   90.00
_cell.angle_beta   90.00
_cell.angle_gamma   90.00
#
_symmetry.space_group_name_H-M   'P 1'
#
loop_
_entity.id
_entity.type
_entity.pdbx_description
1 polymer ?
#
loop_
_entity_poly.entity_id
_entity_poly.type
_entity_poly.pdbx_seq_one_letter_code
_entity_poly.pdbx_strand_id
1 'polypeptide(L)'
;MIYESTYELRQELKGSVVVKGDKVEVVDLAKLQADGIDLLARSATFGTEPVKAYARWMIWEIGQVLGARPASIHEFYIARGRGEWENRTVPAMNIRFTAYDTARAALRAAKKTNAGALIFEIARSEMSYCELPPAEYSAMIIAAAVKEGYFHPLFI
;
A
#
# COMPACT_ATOMS: atom_id res chain seq x y z
N MET A 1 -7.78 10.10 15.80
CA MET A 1 -8.00 11.47 15.30
C MET A 1 -8.50 11.39 13.87
N ILE A 2 -9.38 12.30 13.46
CA ILE A 2 -9.78 12.53 12.06
C ILE A 2 -9.29 13.94 11.73
N TYR A 3 -8.62 14.11 10.59
CA TYR A 3 -8.18 15.42 10.13
C TYR A 3 -9.26 16.05 9.28
N GLU A 4 -9.56 17.32 9.54
CA GLU A 4 -10.60 18.06 8.80
C GLU A 4 -10.02 18.76 7.56
N SER A 5 -8.69 18.94 7.51
CA SER A 5 -7.99 19.56 6.38
C SER A 5 -6.70 18.84 5.97
N THR A 6 -6.33 18.97 4.69
CA THR A 6 -5.04 18.45 4.17
C THR A 6 -3.84 19.18 4.81
N TYR A 7 -4.04 20.43 5.26
CA TYR A 7 -3.02 21.19 5.96
C TYR A 7 -2.62 20.54 7.28
N GLU A 8 -3.59 20.17 8.12
CA GLU A 8 -3.33 19.51 9.41
C GLU A 8 -2.59 18.19 9.23
N LEU A 9 -3.07 17.33 8.33
CA LEU A 9 -2.42 16.07 8.01
C LEU A 9 -0.98 16.28 7.52
N ARG A 10 -0.75 17.29 6.67
CA ARG A 10 0.60 17.64 6.21
C ARG A 10 1.49 18.14 7.34
N GLN A 11 0.97 18.91 8.29
CA GLN A 11 1.76 19.38 9.45
C GLN A 11 2.23 18.21 10.30
N GLU A 12 1.34 17.26 10.58
CA GLU A 12 1.67 16.08 11.39
C GLU A 12 2.79 15.24 10.75
N LEU A 13 2.75 15.11 9.42
CA LEU A 13 3.70 14.30 8.65
C LEU A 13 5.08 14.95 8.44
N LYS A 14 5.24 16.26 8.69
CA LYS A 14 6.47 17.02 8.38
C LYS A 14 7.76 16.37 8.91
N GLY A 15 7.67 15.67 10.03
CA GLY A 15 8.82 15.00 10.64
C GLY A 15 9.28 13.73 9.94
N SER A 16 8.45 13.14 9.07
CA SER A 16 8.74 11.88 8.39
C SER A 16 8.68 11.99 6.86
N VAL A 17 7.83 12.87 6.34
CA VAL A 17 7.62 13.05 4.90
C VAL A 17 7.39 14.53 4.60
N VAL A 18 8.02 15.03 3.54
CA VAL A 18 7.84 16.41 3.07
C VAL A 18 7.36 16.41 1.63
N VAL A 19 6.51 17.38 1.30
CA VAL A 19 6.06 17.64 -0.07
C VAL A 19 6.74 18.90 -0.59
N LYS A 20 7.52 18.78 -1.66
CA LYS A 20 8.20 19.87 -2.36
C LYS A 20 7.64 19.98 -3.77
N GLY A 21 6.75 20.95 -4.00
CA GLY A 21 6.00 21.06 -5.25
C GLY A 21 5.09 19.84 -5.44
N ASP A 22 5.34 19.08 -6.50
CA ASP A 22 4.66 17.84 -6.86
C ASP A 22 5.38 16.57 -6.39
N LYS A 23 6.54 16.71 -5.72
CA LYS A 23 7.35 15.57 -5.27
C LYS A 23 7.21 15.32 -3.78
N VAL A 24 7.14 14.04 -3.43
CA VAL A 24 7.17 13.55 -2.05
C VAL A 24 8.57 13.04 -1.72
N GLU A 25 9.11 13.46 -0.58
CA GLU A 25 10.39 12.97 -0.05
C GLU A 25 10.18 12.36 1.34
N VAL A 26 10.63 11.13 1.54
CA VAL A 26 10.66 10.48 2.86
C VAL A 26 11.95 10.90 3.56
N VAL A 27 11.83 11.71 4.62
CA VAL A 27 12.98 12.27 5.36
C VAL A 27 13.35 11.45 6.59
N ASP A 28 12.41 10.69 7.13
CA ASP A 28 12.64 9.74 8.23
C ASP A 28 11.74 8.52 8.05
N LEU A 29 12.32 7.44 7.54
CA LEU A 29 11.60 6.19 7.29
C LEU A 29 11.16 5.51 8.59
N ALA A 30 11.98 5.55 9.64
CA ALA A 30 11.65 4.91 10.91
C ALA A 30 10.44 5.59 11.55
N LYS A 31 10.40 6.93 11.52
CA LYS A 31 9.25 7.70 12.01
C LYS A 31 8.01 7.53 11.13
N LEU A 32 8.18 7.45 9.81
CA LEU A 32 7.08 7.14 8.89
C LEU A 32 6.46 5.78 9.23
N GLN A 33 7.30 4.76 9.45
CA GLN A 33 6.85 3.42 9.80
C GLN A 33 6.31 3.33 11.23
N ALA A 34 6.81 4.11 12.17
CA ALA A 34 6.32 4.13 13.54
C ALA A 34 4.85 4.57 13.58
N ASP A 35 4.55 5.74 13.02
CA ASP A 35 3.23 6.37 13.15
C ASP A 35 2.68 6.97 11.85
N GLY A 36 3.54 7.60 11.03
CA GLY A 36 3.10 8.42 9.90
C GLY A 36 2.25 7.67 8.86
N ILE A 37 2.61 6.42 8.55
CA ILE A 37 1.89 5.62 7.57
C ILE A 37 0.55 5.12 8.10
N ASP A 38 0.43 4.87 9.41
CA ASP A 38 -0.84 4.51 10.05
C ASP A 38 -1.81 5.70 10.03
N LEU A 39 -1.30 6.91 10.25
CA LEU A 39 -2.07 8.15 10.14
C LEU A 39 -2.59 8.36 8.71
N LEU A 40 -1.74 8.13 7.70
CA LEU A 40 -2.12 8.19 6.30
C LEU A 40 -3.17 7.13 5.93
N ALA A 41 -2.96 5.87 6.33
CA ALA A 41 -3.90 4.78 6.06
C ALA A 41 -5.27 5.09 6.66
N ARG A 42 -5.30 5.55 7.92
CA ARG A 42 -6.53 5.97 8.59
C ARG A 42 -7.21 7.14 7.87
N SER A 43 -6.43 8.15 7.47
CA SER A 43 -6.96 9.35 6.78
C SER A 43 -7.50 9.03 5.40
N ALA A 44 -6.90 8.07 4.70
CA ALA A 44 -7.35 7.57 3.39
C ALA A 44 -8.71 6.87 3.43
N THR A 45 -9.10 6.29 4.56
CA THR A 45 -10.40 5.63 4.77
C THR A 45 -11.43 6.56 5.42
N PHE A 46 -11.04 7.28 6.49
CA PHE A 46 -11.98 7.97 7.39
C PHE A 46 -11.94 9.51 7.31
N GLY A 47 -11.07 10.10 6.49
CA GLY A 47 -10.99 11.56 6.36
C GLY A 47 -12.17 12.17 5.61
N THR A 48 -12.21 13.50 5.50
CA THR A 48 -13.06 14.20 4.52
C THR A 48 -12.59 13.85 3.10
N GLU A 49 -13.44 14.02 2.06
CA GLU A 49 -13.06 13.66 0.69
C GLU A 49 -11.73 14.28 0.21
N PRO A 50 -11.42 15.58 0.48
CA PRO A 50 -10.10 16.14 0.18
C PRO A 50 -8.95 15.46 0.93
N VAL A 51 -9.17 15.10 2.20
CA VAL A 51 -8.19 14.42 3.04
C VAL A 51 -7.96 12.99 2.56
N LYS A 52 -9.02 12.25 2.20
CA LYS A 52 -8.90 10.90 1.62
C LYS A 52 -8.08 10.94 0.33
N ALA A 53 -8.43 11.84 -0.59
CA ALA A 53 -7.72 11.98 -1.86
C ALA A 53 -6.23 12.30 -1.65
N TYR A 54 -5.94 13.26 -0.77
CA TYR A 54 -4.56 13.63 -0.44
C TYR A 54 -3.79 12.49 0.23
N ALA A 55 -4.39 11.78 1.20
CA ALA A 55 -3.74 10.67 1.89
C ALA A 55 -3.44 9.50 0.94
N ARG A 56 -4.38 9.15 0.05
CA ARG A 56 -4.18 8.10 -0.96
C ARG A 56 -3.08 8.48 -1.95
N TRP A 57 -3.03 9.75 -2.37
CA TRP A 57 -1.92 10.26 -3.21
C TRP A 57 -0.57 10.21 -2.48
N MET A 58 -0.52 10.64 -1.21
CA MET A 58 0.70 10.57 -0.40
C MET A 58 1.21 9.12 -0.27
N ILE A 59 0.31 8.18 0.03
CA ILE A 59 0.67 6.75 0.14
C ILE A 59 1.21 6.23 -1.19
N TRP A 60 0.57 6.57 -2.31
CA TRP A 60 1.03 6.21 -3.64
C TRP A 60 2.46 6.69 -3.89
N GLU A 61 2.70 8.00 -3.74
CA GLU A 61 4.03 8.59 -3.98
C GLU A 61 5.12 8.04 -3.04
N ILE A 62 4.80 7.83 -1.76
CA ILE A 62 5.70 7.17 -0.81
C ILE A 62 6.05 5.76 -1.30
N GLY A 63 5.06 5.00 -1.77
CA GLY A 63 5.26 3.68 -2.36
C GLY A 63 6.21 3.72 -3.55
N GLN A 64 6.06 4.72 -4.43
CA GLN A 64 6.97 4.92 -5.57
C GLN A 64 8.40 5.21 -5.13
N VAL A 65 8.59 6.09 -4.14
CA VAL A 65 9.91 6.48 -3.61
C VAL A 65 10.60 5.29 -2.93
N LEU A 66 9.85 4.49 -2.17
CA LEU A 66 10.41 3.38 -1.39
C LEU A 66 10.46 2.05 -2.16
N GLY A 67 9.91 1.98 -3.38
CA GLY A 67 9.88 0.76 -4.20
C GLY A 67 8.74 -0.22 -3.87
N ALA A 68 7.85 0.14 -2.94
CA ALA A 68 6.59 -0.56 -2.66
C ALA A 68 5.51 -0.13 -3.67
N ARG A 69 5.78 -0.39 -4.96
CA ARG A 69 4.95 0.08 -6.07
C ARG A 69 4.14 -1.06 -6.70
N PRO A 70 2.92 -0.77 -7.20
CA PRO A 70 2.19 -1.73 -8.03
C PRO A 70 3.00 -2.13 -9.26
N ALA A 71 2.91 -3.39 -9.63
CA ALA A 71 3.53 -3.94 -10.83
C ALA A 71 2.63 -4.99 -11.48
N SER A 72 2.89 -5.28 -12.76
CA SER A 72 2.21 -6.35 -13.47
C SER A 72 2.83 -7.71 -13.13
N ILE A 73 1.99 -8.69 -12.81
CA ILE A 73 2.39 -10.10 -12.66
C ILE A 73 2.71 -10.77 -14.01
N HIS A 74 2.43 -10.10 -15.13
CA HIS A 74 2.52 -10.65 -16.48
C HIS A 74 3.85 -11.35 -16.76
N GLU A 75 4.98 -10.66 -16.57
CA GLU A 75 6.31 -11.22 -16.84
C GLU A 75 6.62 -12.46 -15.99
N PHE A 76 6.13 -12.50 -14.75
CA PHE A 76 6.27 -13.66 -13.88
C PHE A 76 5.57 -14.89 -14.47
N TYR A 77 4.38 -14.71 -15.04
CA TYR A 77 3.64 -15.79 -15.72
C TYR A 77 4.22 -16.15 -17.10
N ILE A 78 4.69 -15.16 -17.88
CA ILE A 78 5.36 -15.45 -19.16
C ILE A 78 6.64 -16.27 -18.92
N ALA A 79 7.45 -15.91 -17.92
CA ALA A 79 8.63 -16.68 -17.52
C ALA A 79 8.27 -18.13 -17.14
N ARG A 80 7.13 -18.35 -16.49
CA ARG A 80 6.62 -19.71 -16.22
C ARG A 80 6.34 -20.48 -17.50
N GLY A 81 5.67 -19.84 -18.46
CA GLY A 81 5.36 -20.44 -19.76
C GLY A 81 6.60 -20.81 -20.57
N ARG A 82 7.70 -20.07 -20.38
CA ARG A 82 9.02 -20.37 -20.96
C ARG A 82 9.85 -21.38 -20.16
N GLY A 83 9.36 -21.85 -19.01
CA GLY A 83 10.07 -22.81 -18.15
C GLY A 83 11.25 -22.21 -17.36
N GLU A 84 11.33 -20.88 -17.23
CA GLU A 84 12.41 -20.21 -16.47
C GLU A 84 12.32 -20.45 -14.96
N TRP A 85 11.16 -20.91 -14.48
CA TRP A 85 10.98 -21.36 -13.12
C TRP A 85 9.94 -22.49 -13.01
N GLU A 86 10.10 -23.30 -11.97
CA GLU A 86 9.22 -24.42 -11.61
C GLU A 86 9.10 -24.57 -10.09
N ASN A 87 8.22 -25.44 -9.61
CA ASN A 87 8.05 -25.80 -8.18
C ASN A 87 7.81 -24.60 -7.24
N ARG A 88 7.13 -23.56 -7.74
CA ARG A 88 6.73 -22.38 -6.97
C ARG A 88 5.25 -22.09 -7.21
N THR A 89 4.61 -21.42 -6.27
CA THR A 89 3.23 -20.93 -6.40
C THR A 89 3.18 -19.47 -5.97
N VAL A 90 2.17 -18.74 -6.45
CA VAL A 90 1.91 -17.36 -6.05
C VAL A 90 0.59 -17.34 -5.28
N PRO A 91 0.58 -17.05 -3.97
CA PRO A 91 -0.66 -16.86 -3.25
C PRO A 91 -1.40 -15.62 -3.78
N ALA A 92 -2.65 -15.82 -4.18
CA ALA A 92 -3.59 -14.74 -4.52
C ALA A 92 -4.61 -14.61 -3.40
N MET A 93 -4.64 -13.44 -2.76
CA MET A 93 -5.42 -13.17 -1.57
C MET A 93 -6.51 -12.18 -1.93
N ASN A 94 -7.75 -12.68 -1.94
CA ASN A 94 -8.91 -11.81 -2.08
C ASN A 94 -9.29 -11.19 -0.73
N ILE A 95 -9.12 -9.87 -0.59
CA ILE A 95 -9.27 -9.15 0.68
C ILE A 95 -10.46 -8.18 0.59
N ARG A 96 -11.44 -8.37 1.48
CA ARG A 96 -12.74 -7.68 1.46
C ARG A 96 -12.92 -6.68 2.60
N PHE A 97 -12.23 -6.91 3.70
CA PHE A 97 -12.29 -6.10 4.92
C PHE A 97 -10.91 -5.97 5.52
N THR A 98 -10.75 -4.94 6.37
CA THR A 98 -9.50 -4.65 7.09
C THR A 98 -8.29 -4.72 6.16
N ALA A 99 -8.41 -4.15 4.95
CA ALA A 99 -7.45 -4.37 3.87
C ALA A 99 -6.01 -4.03 4.30
N TYR A 100 -5.86 -2.94 5.06
CA TYR A 100 -4.59 -2.55 5.64
C TYR A 100 -4.01 -3.61 6.58
N ASP A 101 -4.76 -4.01 7.61
CA ASP A 101 -4.27 -4.96 8.63
C ASP A 101 -4.05 -6.37 8.06
N THR A 102 -4.93 -6.81 7.17
CA THR A 102 -4.83 -8.11 6.48
C THR A 102 -3.60 -8.13 5.58
N ALA A 103 -3.38 -7.07 4.79
CA ALA A 103 -2.19 -6.96 3.95
C ALA A 103 -0.91 -6.91 4.79
N ARG A 104 -0.90 -6.17 5.91
CA ARG A 104 0.23 -6.15 6.85
C ARG A 104 0.55 -7.54 7.37
N ALA A 105 -0.47 -8.30 7.79
CA ALA A 105 -0.29 -9.67 8.25
C ALA A 105 0.30 -10.57 7.16
N ALA A 106 -0.22 -10.48 5.94
CA ALA A 106 0.28 -11.22 4.79
C ALA A 106 1.75 -10.87 4.47
N LEU A 107 2.11 -9.59 4.52
CA LEU A 107 3.48 -9.12 4.24
C LEU A 107 4.46 -9.53 5.33
N ARG A 108 4.08 -9.49 6.61
CA ARG A 108 4.90 -10.07 7.70
C ARG A 108 5.12 -11.57 7.50
N ALA A 109 4.07 -12.29 7.11
CA ALA A 109 4.19 -13.72 6.82
C ALA A 109 5.14 -13.96 5.65
N ALA A 110 5.02 -13.19 4.57
CA ALA A 110 5.89 -13.27 3.40
C ALA A 110 7.36 -13.00 3.73
N LYS A 111 7.65 -11.99 4.56
CA LYS A 111 9.02 -11.74 5.05
C LYS A 111 9.56 -12.92 5.85
N LYS A 112 8.73 -13.51 6.73
CA LYS A 112 9.12 -14.67 7.54
C LYS A 112 9.40 -15.92 6.70
N THR A 113 8.68 -16.10 5.60
CA THR A 113 8.83 -17.26 4.70
C THR A 113 9.72 -17.00 3.49
N ASN A 114 10.27 -15.79 3.35
CA ASN A 114 11.01 -15.33 2.18
C ASN A 114 10.21 -15.50 0.87
N ALA A 115 8.89 -15.26 0.91
CA ALA A 115 8.04 -15.27 -0.28
C ALA A 115 8.21 -13.95 -1.05
N GLY A 116 8.53 -14.05 -2.34
CA GLY A 116 8.82 -12.88 -3.19
C GLY A 116 7.67 -12.42 -4.08
N ALA A 117 6.63 -13.24 -4.29
CA ALA A 117 5.48 -12.91 -5.13
C ALA A 117 4.18 -13.18 -4.37
N LEU A 118 3.31 -12.17 -4.31
CA LEU A 118 2.00 -12.21 -3.65
C LEU A 118 1.04 -11.37 -4.51
N ILE A 119 -0.17 -11.86 -4.70
CA ILE A 119 -1.24 -11.10 -5.35
C ILE A 119 -2.26 -10.68 -4.30
N PHE A 120 -2.60 -9.39 -4.29
CA PHE A 120 -3.65 -8.81 -3.47
C PHE A 120 -4.79 -8.42 -4.41
N GLU A 121 -5.91 -9.11 -4.34
CA GLU A 121 -7.03 -8.87 -5.25
C GLU A 121 -8.33 -8.55 -4.51
N ILE A 122 -9.24 -7.89 -5.23
CA ILE A 122 -10.63 -7.72 -4.83
C ILE A 122 -11.46 -7.73 -6.12
N ALA A 123 -12.53 -8.53 -6.16
CA ALA A 123 -13.34 -8.60 -7.36
C ALA A 123 -14.24 -7.36 -7.49
N ARG A 124 -14.57 -6.98 -8.73
CA ARG A 124 -15.45 -5.83 -9.00
C ARG A 124 -16.79 -5.91 -8.28
N SER A 125 -17.36 -7.11 -8.17
CA SER A 125 -18.60 -7.37 -7.44
C SER A 125 -18.47 -7.18 -5.94
N GLU A 126 -17.26 -7.21 -5.40
CA GLU A 126 -16.96 -7.14 -3.96
C GLU A 126 -16.66 -5.72 -3.52
N MET A 127 -16.07 -4.90 -4.40
CA MET A 127 -15.83 -3.48 -4.14
C MET A 127 -17.11 -2.73 -3.74
N SER A 128 -18.27 -3.07 -4.32
CA SER A 128 -19.52 -2.35 -4.08
C SER A 128 -20.13 -2.66 -2.71
N TYR A 129 -20.22 -3.93 -2.31
CA TYR A 129 -20.82 -4.30 -1.02
C TYR A 129 -19.85 -4.12 0.16
N CYS A 130 -18.54 -4.06 -0.10
CA CYS A 130 -17.53 -3.70 0.89
C CYS A 130 -17.25 -2.19 0.96
N GLU A 131 -17.86 -1.39 0.07
CA GLU A 131 -17.59 0.04 -0.07
C GLU A 131 -16.09 0.37 -0.19
N LEU A 132 -15.35 -0.50 -0.87
CA LEU A 132 -13.89 -0.44 -0.96
C LEU A 132 -13.45 -0.13 -2.40
N PRO A 133 -13.34 1.16 -2.77
CA PRO A 133 -12.99 1.54 -4.13
C PRO A 133 -11.52 1.21 -4.45
N PRO A 134 -11.16 1.02 -5.74
CA PRO A 134 -9.79 0.68 -6.14
C PRO A 134 -8.71 1.60 -5.58
N ALA A 135 -8.98 2.91 -5.53
CA ALA A 135 -8.05 3.90 -5.00
C ALA A 135 -7.74 3.70 -3.51
N GLU A 136 -8.72 3.28 -2.72
CA GLU A 136 -8.50 2.95 -1.32
C GLU A 136 -7.81 1.61 -1.16
N TYR A 137 -8.27 0.58 -1.89
CA TYR A 137 -7.68 -0.76 -1.85
C TYR A 137 -6.18 -0.71 -2.12
N SER A 138 -5.77 -0.12 -3.25
CA SER A 138 -4.36 -0.01 -3.62
C SER A 138 -3.57 0.80 -2.60
N ALA A 139 -4.12 1.88 -2.06
CA ALA A 139 -3.48 2.65 -1.00
C ALA A 139 -3.28 1.80 0.27
N MET A 140 -4.25 0.98 0.67
CA MET A 140 -4.10 0.12 1.85
C MET A 140 -2.99 -0.92 1.67
N ILE A 141 -2.87 -1.53 0.49
CA ILE A 141 -1.80 -2.51 0.22
C ILE A 141 -0.42 -1.83 0.21
N ILE A 142 -0.29 -0.66 -0.42
CA ILE A 142 0.97 0.11 -0.45
C ILE A 142 1.34 0.57 0.97
N ALA A 143 0.39 1.11 1.73
CA ALA A 143 0.63 1.53 3.10
C ALA A 143 1.09 0.37 3.97
N ALA A 144 0.48 -0.82 3.81
CA ALA A 144 0.88 -2.02 4.53
C ALA A 144 2.31 -2.44 4.18
N ALA A 145 2.69 -2.38 2.91
CA ALA A 145 4.05 -2.63 2.45
C ALA A 145 5.07 -1.65 3.06
N VAL A 146 4.73 -0.37 3.12
CA VAL A 146 5.55 0.65 3.78
C VAL A 146 5.69 0.36 5.27
N LYS A 147 4.58 0.11 5.98
CA LYS A 147 4.57 -0.20 7.43
C LYS A 147 5.44 -1.39 7.78
N GLU A 148 5.38 -2.45 6.98
CA GLU A 148 6.11 -3.69 7.24
C GLU A 148 7.51 -3.72 6.62
N GLY A 149 7.93 -2.65 5.93
CA GLY A 149 9.22 -2.56 5.26
C GLY A 149 9.37 -3.61 4.16
N TYR A 150 8.31 -3.86 3.41
CA TYR A 150 8.29 -4.75 2.25
C TYR A 150 8.42 -3.91 0.97
N PHE A 151 9.65 -3.59 0.59
CA PHE A 151 9.97 -2.71 -0.53
C PHE A 151 10.22 -3.48 -1.83
N HIS A 152 9.21 -4.24 -2.23
CA HIS A 152 9.22 -5.04 -3.45
C HIS A 152 7.99 -4.71 -4.30
N PRO A 153 7.97 -5.10 -5.59
CA PRO A 153 6.79 -4.98 -6.42
C PRO A 153 5.55 -5.62 -5.75
N LEU A 154 4.43 -4.91 -5.79
CA LEU A 154 3.14 -5.34 -5.28
C LEU A 154 2.25 -5.72 -6.46
N PHE A 155 1.72 -6.93 -6.50
CA PHE A 155 0.74 -7.32 -7.51
C PHE A 155 -0.66 -7.06 -6.93
N ILE A 156 -1.37 -6.09 -7.51
CA ILE A 156 -2.69 -5.60 -7.08
C ILE A 156 -3.66 -5.70 -8.26
#